data_AF-A0A2I2KM72-F1
#
_entry.id   AF-A0A2I2KM72-F1
#
_cell.length_a   1.000
_cell.length_b   1.000
_cell.length_c   1.000
_cell.angle_alpha   90.00
_cell.angle_beta   90.00
_cell.angle_gamma   90.00
#
_symmetry.space_group_name_H-M   'P 1'
#
loop_
_entity.id
_entity.type
_entity.pdbx_description
1 polymer ?
#
loop_
_entity_poly.entity_id
_entity_poly.type
_entity_poly.pdbx_seq_one_letter_code
_entity_poly.pdbx_strand_id
1 'polypeptide(L)'
;MRGDGAPGPELDDRTGGGSACAQPRPQAARRPGGCRWRAARTAGARALLAAGVGAGVLAGVLAGVVGSPVAALAAPAATTAPGAGLTAPATAAAAPAATVGRSGSFLTDDQHRAVVIRGMSVPAGVTPNAAVLDTWIGYGFTGVRLAVPVATGGHFPAVAGWPAPDAGAGDEPGLAQAVGLTRLFTARGLRVTLRLVPVASARTSSGLSTATLTAGLARLAARFRDEPGLLGYEAPATPGTGTVQGDGAELLGAVAAQDTHHLLWRERPAPFDAAARVAVNDPTGYLIGWKDGTPATLTGLAAAADTFGLSWFYDPPGAAGGTLPAAPAQLVRPYPEAIAGTPEALRLDAAGVLTVVYRPVSPTGTALAASTPTAISLPAWSYPNGYQVRVSGARVTSAPGAGVLCVVAQPGAARVQVQVSPAVGGGSPVTPPHDAGAAGCAASAHGAAVGAGPGGDGGLGAGGGIQGRDDADGGDDAYSGPLLWLLPLIGAAGAAALLAAVLRPWRRRGGLGQGGPGPAAGPGVLTAGTARDPSAGRAGD
;
A
#
# COMPACT_ATOMS: atom_id res chain seq x y z
N MET A 1 -16.40 -63.93 -29.44
CA MET A 1 -17.06 -65.18 -29.02
C MET A 1 -17.57 -64.93 -27.60
N ARG A 2 -18.88 -64.67 -27.42
CA ARG A 2 -19.92 -65.59 -26.89
C ARG A 2 -19.50 -66.22 -25.56
N GLY A 3 -20.25 -66.18 -24.45
CA GLY A 3 -21.61 -65.77 -24.08
C GLY A 3 -21.75 -66.15 -22.58
N ASP A 4 -22.43 -65.40 -21.74
CA ASP A 4 -23.89 -65.44 -21.44
C ASP A 4 -24.13 -66.05 -20.04
N GLY A 5 -25.00 -65.39 -19.26
CA GLY A 5 -25.52 -65.93 -17.99
C GLY A 5 -26.04 -64.88 -17.00
N ALA A 6 -27.22 -64.32 -17.28
CA ALA A 6 -28.11 -63.62 -16.32
C ALA A 6 -29.31 -64.56 -15.97
N PRO A 7 -30.43 -64.16 -15.31
CA PRO A 7 -30.75 -63.05 -14.38
C PRO A 7 -31.69 -63.43 -13.18
N GLY A 8 -32.02 -62.44 -12.32
CA GLY A 8 -33.33 -62.27 -11.65
C GLY A 8 -33.31 -62.15 -10.10
N PRO A 9 -34.33 -61.56 -9.43
CA PRO A 9 -35.56 -60.95 -9.96
C PRO A 9 -35.87 -59.51 -9.46
N GLU A 10 -36.96 -59.03 -10.05
CA GLU A 10 -37.67 -57.75 -10.08
C GLU A 10 -38.64 -57.54 -8.89
N LEU A 11 -38.87 -56.27 -8.51
CA LEU A 11 -40.01 -55.85 -7.69
C LEU A 11 -40.40 -54.39 -8.03
N ASP A 12 -41.67 -54.26 -8.43
CA ASP A 12 -42.50 -53.10 -8.83
C ASP A 12 -42.41 -51.85 -7.92
N ASP A 13 -42.34 -50.63 -8.49
CA ASP A 13 -43.43 -49.73 -8.96
C ASP A 13 -44.18 -48.97 -7.83
N ARG A 14 -43.96 -47.63 -7.75
CA ARG A 14 -45.02 -46.61 -7.98
C ARG A 14 -44.70 -45.20 -7.48
N THR A 15 -45.05 -44.25 -8.36
CA THR A 15 -45.63 -42.91 -8.11
C THR A 15 -44.76 -41.75 -7.62
N GLY A 16 -44.64 -40.73 -8.49
CA GLY A 16 -45.23 -39.42 -8.18
C GLY A 16 -44.30 -38.21 -8.18
N GLY A 17 -44.54 -37.28 -9.10
CA GLY A 17 -44.42 -35.84 -8.80
C GLY A 17 -43.22 -35.10 -9.42
N GLY A 18 -43.33 -34.76 -10.70
CA GLY A 18 -42.57 -33.64 -11.26
C GLY A 18 -43.11 -32.31 -10.74
N SER A 19 -42.23 -31.32 -10.53
CA SER A 19 -42.58 -29.90 -10.54
C SER A 19 -41.35 -29.05 -10.82
N ALA A 20 -41.39 -28.41 -11.99
CA ALA A 20 -40.54 -27.30 -12.39
C ALA A 20 -41.08 -26.00 -11.78
N CYS A 21 -40.18 -25.10 -11.38
CA CYS A 21 -40.46 -23.67 -11.17
C CYS A 21 -39.29 -22.92 -11.84
N ALA A 22 -39.40 -22.40 -13.07
CA ALA A 22 -40.13 -21.21 -13.51
C ALA A 22 -39.55 -19.89 -12.94
N GLN A 23 -38.91 -19.14 -13.84
CA GLN A 23 -38.50 -17.73 -13.69
C GLN A 23 -39.71 -16.81 -13.42
N PRO A 24 -39.48 -15.62 -12.84
CA PRO A 24 -40.35 -14.49 -13.12
C PRO A 24 -39.61 -13.26 -13.66
N ARG A 25 -40.22 -12.64 -14.67
CA ARG A 25 -40.04 -11.26 -15.13
C ARG A 25 -41.43 -10.58 -15.16
N PRO A 26 -41.53 -9.25 -15.29
CA PRO A 26 -41.97 -8.35 -14.23
C PRO A 26 -43.42 -7.88 -14.39
N GLN A 27 -44.04 -7.39 -13.30
CA GLN A 27 -45.24 -6.55 -13.37
C GLN A 27 -45.16 -5.34 -12.45
N ALA A 28 -45.73 -4.25 -12.95
CA ALA A 28 -45.67 -2.90 -12.45
C ALA A 28 -46.74 -2.57 -11.41
N ALA A 29 -46.45 -1.51 -10.67
CA ALA A 29 -47.36 -0.55 -10.04
C ALA A 29 -48.27 -1.02 -8.90
N ARG A 30 -47.95 -0.57 -7.68
CA ARG A 30 -48.84 0.25 -6.82
C ARG A 30 -48.06 0.89 -5.66
N ARG A 31 -48.25 2.20 -5.50
CA ARG A 31 -47.79 3.01 -4.34
C ARG A 31 -48.44 2.51 -3.04
N PRO A 32 -47.78 2.69 -1.89
CA PRO A 32 -48.35 3.66 -0.94
C PRO A 32 -47.32 4.44 -0.10
N GLY A 33 -47.79 5.54 0.49
CA GLY A 33 -47.39 5.95 1.84
C GLY A 33 -46.15 6.83 1.98
N GLY A 34 -46.35 8.15 1.95
CA GLY A 34 -45.34 9.09 2.39
C GLY A 34 -45.12 9.05 3.90
N CYS A 35 -43.87 8.98 4.33
CA CYS A 35 -43.45 9.31 5.69
C CYS A 35 -42.64 10.61 5.66
N ARG A 36 -43.29 11.69 6.08
CA ARG A 36 -42.69 12.98 6.38
C ARG A 36 -41.85 12.85 7.65
N TRP A 37 -40.54 13.10 7.58
CA TRP A 37 -39.74 13.40 8.76
C TRP A 37 -39.74 14.91 9.00
N ARG A 38 -40.34 15.30 10.13
CA ARG A 38 -40.39 16.67 10.62
C ARG A 38 -39.02 17.06 11.18
N ALA A 39 -38.56 18.24 10.80
CA ALA A 39 -37.46 18.94 11.42
C ALA A 39 -37.79 19.27 12.89
N ALA A 40 -36.92 18.87 13.81
CA ALA A 40 -36.89 19.42 15.16
C ALA A 40 -35.92 20.60 15.16
N ARG A 41 -36.49 21.80 15.11
CA ARG A 41 -35.84 23.05 15.51
C ARG A 41 -35.84 23.10 17.03
N THR A 42 -34.68 23.32 17.65
CA THR A 42 -34.60 23.97 18.96
C THR A 42 -33.64 25.14 18.85
N ALA A 43 -34.21 26.31 19.08
CA ALA A 43 -33.54 27.58 19.19
C ALA A 43 -33.16 27.83 20.65
N GLY A 44 -32.09 28.60 20.84
CA GLY A 44 -31.98 29.55 21.95
C GLY A 44 -31.10 29.13 23.13
N ALA A 45 -29.89 29.70 23.18
CA ALA A 45 -29.52 30.59 24.29
C ALA A 45 -28.31 31.45 23.87
N ARG A 46 -28.49 32.76 23.98
CA ARG A 46 -27.51 33.83 23.72
C ARG A 46 -26.74 34.16 25.01
N ALA A 47 -25.49 34.57 24.78
CA ALA A 47 -24.72 35.61 25.48
C ALA A 47 -24.27 35.38 26.95
N LEU A 48 -22.96 35.57 27.19
CA LEU A 48 -22.43 36.69 27.97
C LEU A 48 -20.91 36.87 27.74
N LEU A 49 -20.50 38.14 27.77
CA LEU A 49 -19.15 38.68 27.62
C LEU A 49 -18.38 38.70 28.96
N ALA A 50 -17.05 38.83 28.84
CA ALA A 50 -16.13 39.65 29.65
C ALA A 50 -15.09 38.96 30.56
N ALA A 51 -13.81 39.24 30.19
CA ALA A 51 -12.68 39.71 31.00
C ALA A 51 -12.01 38.83 32.09
N GLY A 52 -10.66 38.75 31.99
CA GLY A 52 -9.77 39.10 33.10
C GLY A 52 -8.78 38.06 33.65
N VAL A 53 -7.49 38.30 33.36
CA VAL A 53 -6.28 38.19 34.25
C VAL A 53 -5.90 36.83 34.88
N GLY A 54 -4.62 36.45 34.72
CA GLY A 54 -3.93 35.52 35.61
C GLY A 54 -2.49 35.19 35.15
N ALA A 55 -1.50 35.86 35.73
CA ALA A 55 -0.07 35.60 35.57
C ALA A 55 0.49 34.76 36.75
N GLY A 56 1.60 34.04 36.51
CA GLY A 56 2.46 33.38 37.52
C GLY A 56 2.10 31.91 37.79
N VAL A 57 2.99 30.95 38.06
CA VAL A 57 4.42 30.88 38.40
C VAL A 57 4.84 29.41 38.17
N LEU A 58 6.05 29.14 37.66
CA LEU A 58 6.94 28.10 38.24
C LEU A 58 8.32 28.10 37.57
N ALA A 59 9.32 28.34 38.42
CA ALA A 59 10.74 28.36 38.19
C ALA A 59 11.40 27.04 38.65
N GLY A 60 12.65 26.82 38.21
CA GLY A 60 13.58 25.79 38.70
C GLY A 60 13.56 24.53 37.84
N VAL A 61 14.66 23.99 37.30
CA VAL A 61 16.01 23.87 37.86
C VAL A 61 17.04 23.82 36.72
N LEU A 62 18.12 24.60 36.86
CA LEU A 62 19.34 24.60 36.05
C LEU A 62 20.51 24.24 36.96
N ALA A 63 21.17 23.12 36.67
CA ALA A 63 22.53 22.75 37.07
C ALA A 63 22.89 21.53 36.20
N GLY A 64 24.02 21.41 35.51
CA GLY A 64 25.26 22.16 35.43
C GLY A 64 26.31 21.13 35.00
N VAL A 65 26.99 21.33 33.87
CA VAL A 65 28.28 20.64 33.61
C VAL A 65 29.19 21.62 32.89
N VAL A 66 30.28 21.93 33.60
CA VAL A 66 31.40 22.79 33.23
C VAL A 66 32.28 22.05 32.21
N GLY A 67 32.74 22.77 31.20
CA GLY A 67 33.70 22.25 30.21
C GLY A 67 35.15 22.26 30.72
N SER A 68 35.98 21.44 30.07
CA SER A 68 37.41 21.67 29.87
C SER A 68 37.93 20.81 28.69
N PRO A 69 39.05 21.20 28.03
CA PRO A 69 39.22 21.03 26.59
C PRO A 69 40.40 20.11 26.17
N VAL A 70 40.38 19.73 24.88
CA VAL A 70 41.50 19.38 23.97
C VAL A 70 42.36 18.15 24.26
N ALA A 71 42.34 17.19 23.34
CA ALA A 71 43.54 16.52 22.80
C ALA A 71 43.24 15.96 21.40
N ALA A 72 43.60 16.71 20.36
CA ALA A 72 43.64 16.22 18.99
C ALA A 72 44.95 15.45 18.78
N LEU A 73 44.85 14.13 18.64
CA LEU A 73 45.98 13.30 18.20
C LEU A 73 46.05 13.34 16.67
N ALA A 74 47.11 13.98 16.17
CA ALA A 74 47.50 13.98 14.77
C ALA A 74 47.85 12.55 14.32
N ALA A 75 47.21 12.08 13.25
CA ALA A 75 47.63 10.88 12.52
C ALA A 75 48.81 11.25 11.59
N PRO A 76 49.85 10.41 11.46
CA PRO A 76 50.97 10.70 10.57
C PRO A 76 50.57 10.53 9.11
N ALA A 77 51.03 11.45 8.26
CA ALA A 77 50.90 11.39 6.81
C ALA A 77 51.62 10.15 6.27
N ALA A 78 50.86 9.25 5.63
CA ALA A 78 51.43 8.16 4.85
C ALA A 78 51.90 8.71 3.50
N THR A 79 53.15 8.42 3.19
CA THR A 79 53.85 8.70 1.94
C THR A 79 53.16 8.03 0.75
N THR A 80 52.82 8.81 -0.27
CA THR A 80 52.27 8.33 -1.53
C THR A 80 53.40 7.81 -2.44
N ALA A 81 53.28 6.55 -2.87
CA ALA A 81 54.01 6.01 -4.02
C ALA A 81 53.17 6.25 -5.29
N PRO A 82 53.77 6.59 -6.45
CA PRO A 82 53.02 6.77 -7.69
C PRO A 82 52.92 5.44 -8.45
N GLY A 83 51.76 5.18 -9.05
CA GLY A 83 51.63 4.23 -10.17
C GLY A 83 50.79 3.00 -9.90
N ALA A 84 49.47 3.16 -9.96
CA ALA A 84 48.58 2.11 -10.46
C ALA A 84 47.48 2.81 -11.26
N GLY A 85 47.34 2.43 -12.53
CA GLY A 85 46.45 3.06 -13.49
C GLY A 85 45.02 3.12 -12.97
N LEU A 86 44.38 4.29 -13.15
CA LEU A 86 42.95 4.46 -12.96
C LEU A 86 42.23 3.59 -13.99
N THR A 87 41.86 2.37 -13.61
CA THR A 87 40.75 1.67 -14.26
C THR A 87 39.53 2.56 -14.13
N ALA A 88 38.96 2.96 -15.28
CA ALA A 88 37.68 3.64 -15.34
C ALA A 88 36.67 2.91 -14.45
N PRO A 89 35.83 3.62 -13.66
CA PRO A 89 34.85 2.96 -12.82
C PRO A 89 33.96 2.11 -13.74
N ALA A 90 33.82 0.83 -13.40
CA ALA A 90 32.87 -0.05 -14.04
C ALA A 90 31.51 0.66 -14.02
N THR A 91 30.93 0.89 -15.20
CA THR A 91 29.59 1.42 -15.33
C THR A 91 28.67 0.53 -14.50
N ALA A 92 28.09 1.09 -13.44
CA ALA A 92 27.09 0.38 -12.65
C ALA A 92 26.03 -0.18 -13.60
N ALA A 93 25.71 -1.46 -13.47
CA ALA A 93 24.69 -2.09 -14.30
C ALA A 93 23.40 -1.27 -14.20
N ALA A 94 22.74 -1.05 -15.34
CA ALA A 94 21.47 -0.33 -15.35
C ALA A 94 20.44 -1.16 -14.57
N ALA A 95 19.61 -0.47 -13.77
CA ALA A 95 18.52 -1.13 -13.06
C ALA A 95 17.56 -1.81 -14.06
N PRO A 96 16.94 -2.94 -13.69
CA PRO A 96 15.92 -3.57 -14.52
C PRO A 96 14.79 -2.60 -14.89
N ALA A 97 14.13 -2.89 -16.01
CA ALA A 97 13.01 -2.07 -16.46
C ALA A 97 11.93 -2.00 -15.38
N ALA A 98 11.29 -0.84 -15.25
CA ALA A 98 10.16 -0.69 -14.34
C ALA A 98 10.49 -0.92 -12.84
N THR A 99 11.77 -0.96 -12.46
CA THR A 99 12.20 -0.95 -11.06
C THR A 99 11.66 0.28 -10.35
N VAL A 100 11.16 0.09 -9.12
CA VAL A 100 10.67 1.18 -8.28
C VAL A 100 11.73 1.51 -7.24
N GLY A 101 12.29 2.71 -7.35
CA GLY A 101 13.18 3.31 -6.36
C GLY A 101 12.43 4.18 -5.36
N ARG A 102 13.19 5.01 -4.64
CA ARG A 102 12.66 5.94 -3.64
C ARG A 102 13.43 7.25 -3.64
N SER A 103 12.71 8.36 -3.47
CA SER A 103 13.28 9.67 -3.13
C SER A 103 12.54 10.26 -1.93
N GLY A 104 13.23 10.35 -0.79
CA GLY A 104 12.62 10.76 0.47
C GLY A 104 11.46 9.84 0.85
N SER A 105 10.25 10.42 0.98
CA SER A 105 9.01 9.71 1.27
C SER A 105 8.31 9.13 0.04
N PHE A 106 8.75 9.47 -1.18
CA PHE A 106 8.09 9.04 -2.41
C PHE A 106 8.73 7.78 -2.99
N LEU A 107 7.90 6.88 -3.49
CA LEU A 107 8.33 5.88 -4.45
C LEU A 107 8.49 6.52 -5.83
N THR A 108 9.50 6.10 -6.57
CA THR A 108 9.81 6.66 -7.89
C THR A 108 10.04 5.57 -8.93
N ASP A 109 9.45 5.71 -10.11
CA ASP A 109 9.76 4.84 -11.24
C ASP A 109 11.02 5.28 -12.01
N ASP A 110 11.35 4.54 -13.06
CA ASP A 110 12.43 4.80 -14.02
C ASP A 110 12.26 6.11 -14.79
N GLN A 111 11.05 6.68 -14.83
CA GLN A 111 10.75 8.01 -15.38
C GLN A 111 10.81 9.11 -14.32
N HIS A 112 11.27 8.80 -13.11
CA HIS A 112 11.37 9.71 -11.96
C HIS A 112 10.03 10.32 -11.52
N ARG A 113 8.91 9.65 -11.81
CA ARG A 113 7.57 10.05 -11.37
C ARG A 113 7.33 9.58 -9.95
N ALA A 114 6.53 10.33 -9.17
CA ALA A 114 6.05 9.83 -7.88
C ALA A 114 4.99 8.74 -8.11
N VAL A 115 5.20 7.54 -7.56
CA VAL A 115 4.31 6.38 -7.78
C VAL A 115 3.53 6.06 -6.52
N VAL A 116 2.24 5.74 -6.68
CA VAL A 116 1.39 5.19 -5.62
C VAL A 116 0.90 3.82 -6.09
N ILE A 117 1.11 2.81 -5.27
CA ILE A 117 0.77 1.42 -5.59
C ILE A 117 -0.44 1.00 -4.75
N ARG A 118 -1.44 0.42 -5.41
CA ARG A 118 -2.61 -0.19 -4.76
C ARG A 118 -2.75 -1.60 -5.26
N GLY A 119 -2.95 -2.53 -4.34
CA GLY A 119 -2.83 -3.93 -4.72
C GLY A 119 -3.45 -4.91 -3.78
N MET A 120 -3.27 -6.18 -4.13
CA MET A 120 -3.76 -7.33 -3.37
C MET A 120 -2.56 -8.13 -2.84
N SER A 121 -2.69 -8.66 -1.62
CA SER A 121 -1.79 -9.71 -1.14
C SER A 121 -2.20 -11.05 -1.73
N VAL A 122 -1.22 -11.80 -2.23
CA VAL A 122 -1.40 -13.15 -2.77
C VAL A 122 -0.78 -14.15 -1.81
N PRO A 123 -1.59 -15.02 -1.16
CA PRO A 123 -1.08 -16.06 -0.28
C PRO A 123 -0.23 -17.09 -1.03
N ALA A 124 0.66 -17.75 -0.30
CA ALA A 124 1.44 -18.85 -0.83
C ALA A 124 0.52 -19.99 -1.31
N GLY A 125 0.89 -20.62 -2.42
CA GLY A 125 0.12 -21.69 -3.05
C GLY A 125 -1.08 -21.24 -3.86
N VAL A 126 -1.31 -19.93 -4.01
CA VAL A 126 -2.38 -19.41 -4.86
C VAL A 126 -1.84 -18.84 -6.16
N THR A 127 -2.45 -19.22 -7.28
CA THR A 127 -2.13 -18.72 -8.62
C THR A 127 -3.38 -18.04 -9.20
N PRO A 128 -3.45 -16.69 -9.22
CA PRO A 128 -4.52 -15.97 -9.91
C PRO A 128 -4.53 -16.32 -11.40
N ASN A 129 -5.72 -16.58 -11.96
CA ASN A 129 -5.86 -16.74 -13.40
C ASN A 129 -6.00 -15.37 -14.10
N ALA A 130 -5.99 -15.36 -15.43
CA ALA A 130 -6.09 -14.13 -16.22
C ALA A 130 -7.33 -13.29 -15.89
N ALA A 131 -8.50 -13.90 -15.70
CA ALA A 131 -9.74 -13.18 -15.41
C ALA A 131 -9.70 -12.45 -14.04
N VAL A 132 -9.01 -13.04 -13.05
CA VAL A 132 -8.78 -12.38 -11.76
C VAL A 132 -7.88 -11.15 -11.94
N LEU A 133 -6.81 -11.27 -12.75
CA LEU A 133 -5.94 -10.14 -13.05
C LEU A 133 -6.65 -9.04 -13.82
N ASP A 134 -7.44 -9.40 -14.84
CA ASP A 134 -8.26 -8.44 -15.60
C ASP A 134 -9.20 -7.67 -14.68
N THR A 135 -9.79 -8.36 -13.69
CA THR A 135 -10.65 -7.72 -12.68
C THR A 135 -9.86 -6.74 -11.81
N TRP A 136 -8.69 -7.12 -11.31
CA TRP A 136 -7.85 -6.23 -10.48
C TRP A 136 -7.37 -5.00 -11.27
N ILE A 137 -6.96 -5.20 -12.51
CA ILE A 137 -6.53 -4.12 -13.41
C ILE A 137 -7.71 -3.20 -13.73
N GLY A 138 -8.91 -3.75 -13.98
CA GLY A 138 -10.13 -2.97 -14.15
C GLY A 138 -10.57 -2.20 -12.90
N TYR A 139 -10.16 -2.65 -11.71
CA TYR A 139 -10.32 -1.93 -10.44
C TYR A 139 -9.23 -0.88 -10.20
N GLY A 140 -8.25 -0.76 -11.09
CA GLY A 140 -7.15 0.19 -11.00
C GLY A 140 -6.01 -0.28 -10.08
N PHE A 141 -5.93 -1.57 -9.74
CA PHE A 141 -4.82 -2.08 -8.94
C PHE A 141 -3.57 -2.22 -9.79
N THR A 142 -2.45 -1.77 -9.21
CA THR A 142 -1.13 -1.67 -9.83
C THR A 142 -0.08 -2.49 -9.12
N GLY A 143 -0.45 -3.22 -8.06
CA GLY A 143 0.49 -3.98 -7.25
C GLY A 143 0.01 -5.34 -6.80
N VAL A 144 0.98 -6.24 -6.58
CA VAL A 144 0.81 -7.53 -5.92
C VAL A 144 1.85 -7.68 -4.81
N ARG A 145 1.41 -8.15 -3.64
CA ARG A 145 2.27 -8.56 -2.54
C ARG A 145 2.25 -10.07 -2.42
N LEU A 146 3.27 -10.73 -2.96
CA LEU A 146 3.33 -12.18 -3.09
C LEU A 146 4.00 -12.79 -1.85
N ALA A 147 3.32 -13.72 -1.19
CA ALA A 147 3.89 -14.50 -0.09
C ALA A 147 4.76 -15.64 -0.65
N VAL A 148 6.05 -15.62 -0.31
CA VAL A 148 7.06 -16.58 -0.73
C VAL A 148 7.47 -17.47 0.46
N PRO A 149 7.13 -18.77 0.45
CA PRO A 149 7.50 -19.69 1.51
C PRO A 149 9.00 -19.88 1.66
N VAL A 150 9.48 -19.79 2.90
CA VAL A 150 10.89 -20.06 3.26
C VAL A 150 10.96 -21.08 4.40
N ALA A 151 11.87 -22.04 4.24
CA ALA A 151 12.21 -23.06 5.21
C ALA A 151 13.46 -22.68 6.02
N THR A 152 13.76 -23.45 7.06
CA THR A 152 14.96 -23.31 7.87
C THR A 152 16.22 -23.26 6.99
N GLY A 153 17.19 -22.41 7.35
CA GLY A 153 18.40 -22.21 6.55
C GLY A 153 18.22 -21.30 5.33
N GLY A 154 17.00 -20.79 5.10
CA GLY A 154 16.71 -19.86 4.00
C GLY A 154 16.48 -20.54 2.66
N HIS A 155 16.02 -21.79 2.66
CA HIS A 155 15.70 -22.57 1.46
C HIS A 155 14.24 -22.39 1.04
N PHE A 156 13.96 -22.53 -0.25
CA PHE A 156 12.68 -22.30 -0.90
C PHE A 156 12.14 -23.60 -1.51
N PRO A 157 11.41 -24.40 -0.70
CA PRO A 157 10.85 -25.65 -1.18
C PRO A 157 9.74 -25.39 -2.22
N ALA A 158 9.43 -26.42 -3.00
CA ALA A 158 8.31 -26.37 -3.94
C ALA A 158 7.00 -26.06 -3.21
N VAL A 159 6.20 -25.18 -3.80
CA VAL A 159 4.94 -24.69 -3.24
C VAL A 159 3.79 -25.36 -3.99
N ALA A 160 2.98 -26.13 -3.26
CA ALA A 160 1.78 -26.73 -3.83
C ALA A 160 0.78 -25.65 -4.27
N GLY A 161 0.17 -25.82 -5.45
CA GLY A 161 -0.79 -24.87 -6.03
C GLY A 161 -0.16 -23.77 -6.90
N TRP A 162 1.17 -23.61 -6.85
CA TRP A 162 1.91 -22.82 -7.82
C TRP A 162 2.23 -23.61 -9.09
N PRO A 163 2.47 -22.95 -10.24
CA PRO A 163 2.86 -23.62 -11.48
C PRO A 163 4.11 -24.47 -11.27
N ALA A 164 4.29 -25.52 -12.06
CA ALA A 164 5.52 -26.30 -12.02
C ALA A 164 6.72 -25.39 -12.34
N PRO A 165 7.86 -25.54 -11.65
CA PRO A 165 9.06 -24.79 -12.00
C PRO A 165 9.54 -25.18 -13.41
N ASP A 166 10.16 -24.24 -14.12
CA ASP A 166 10.77 -24.52 -15.42
C ASP A 166 11.78 -25.67 -15.31
N ALA A 167 11.89 -26.47 -16.37
CA ALA A 167 12.86 -27.55 -16.44
C ALA A 167 14.29 -26.98 -16.27
N GLY A 168 14.99 -27.36 -15.20
CA GLY A 168 16.32 -26.84 -14.86
C GLY A 168 16.36 -25.85 -13.67
N ALA A 169 15.28 -25.71 -12.91
CA ALA A 169 15.19 -24.85 -11.71
C ALA A 169 16.20 -25.13 -10.58
N GLY A 170 17.05 -26.16 -10.69
CA GLY A 170 18.03 -26.54 -9.67
C GLY A 170 17.39 -26.99 -8.35
N ASP A 171 18.14 -26.84 -7.26
CA ASP A 171 17.77 -27.36 -5.93
C ASP A 171 16.77 -26.46 -5.17
N GLU A 172 16.37 -25.33 -5.75
CA GLU A 172 15.47 -24.33 -5.13
C GLU A 172 14.19 -24.15 -5.95
N PRO A 173 13.35 -25.20 -6.10
CA PRO A 173 12.18 -25.18 -6.97
C PRO A 173 11.19 -24.05 -6.63
N GLY A 174 11.04 -23.70 -5.35
CA GLY A 174 10.17 -22.61 -4.92
C GLY A 174 10.58 -21.24 -5.45
N LEU A 175 11.89 -20.98 -5.62
CA LEU A 175 12.37 -19.73 -6.24
C LEU A 175 12.01 -19.66 -7.71
N ALA A 176 12.16 -20.76 -8.46
CA ALA A 176 11.78 -20.79 -9.87
C ALA A 176 10.26 -20.58 -10.06
N GLN A 177 9.44 -21.20 -9.22
CA GLN A 177 7.99 -20.96 -9.22
C GLN A 177 7.64 -19.49 -8.91
N ALA A 178 8.31 -18.89 -7.92
CA ALA A 178 8.12 -17.48 -7.58
C ALA A 178 8.49 -16.55 -8.74
N VAL A 179 9.54 -16.87 -9.50
CA VAL A 179 9.93 -16.10 -10.70
C VAL A 179 8.84 -16.18 -11.77
N GLY A 180 8.32 -17.36 -12.06
CA GLY A 180 7.22 -17.55 -13.01
C GLY A 180 5.98 -16.72 -12.62
N LEU A 181 5.61 -16.72 -11.34
CA LEU A 181 4.49 -15.90 -10.83
C LEU A 181 4.77 -14.40 -10.90
N THR A 182 5.97 -13.96 -10.51
CA THR A 182 6.38 -12.56 -10.63
C THR A 182 6.31 -12.09 -12.08
N ARG A 183 6.78 -12.89 -13.04
CA ARG A 183 6.69 -12.58 -14.47
C ARG A 183 5.25 -12.56 -14.97
N LEU A 184 4.39 -13.45 -14.48
CA LEU A 184 2.96 -13.43 -14.79
C LEU A 184 2.29 -12.11 -14.36
N PHE A 185 2.65 -11.56 -13.20
CA PHE A 185 2.13 -10.26 -12.74
C PHE A 185 2.74 -9.09 -13.49
N THR A 186 4.06 -9.06 -13.63
CA THR A 186 4.80 -7.95 -14.23
C THR A 186 4.56 -7.83 -15.73
N ALA A 187 4.29 -8.94 -16.42
CA ALA A 187 3.84 -8.93 -17.82
C ALA A 187 2.50 -8.20 -18.03
N ARG A 188 1.71 -8.04 -16.96
CA ARG A 188 0.45 -7.27 -16.96
C ARG A 188 0.61 -5.89 -16.30
N GLY A 189 1.85 -5.40 -16.16
CA GLY A 189 2.17 -4.08 -15.59
C GLY A 189 2.09 -3.99 -14.06
N LEU A 190 1.72 -5.06 -13.36
CA LEU A 190 1.63 -5.06 -11.89
C LEU A 190 3.03 -5.04 -11.26
N ARG A 191 3.22 -4.19 -10.24
CA ARG A 191 4.44 -4.14 -9.42
C ARG A 191 4.40 -5.19 -8.32
N VAL A 192 5.50 -5.92 -8.13
CA VAL A 192 5.53 -7.05 -7.19
C VAL A 192 6.46 -6.77 -6.02
N THR A 193 5.97 -6.97 -4.80
CA THR A 193 6.81 -7.10 -3.60
C THR A 193 6.77 -8.55 -3.11
N LEU A 194 7.94 -9.10 -2.78
CA LEU A 194 8.12 -10.50 -2.40
C LEU A 194 8.29 -10.62 -0.90
N ARG A 195 7.28 -11.15 -0.21
CA ARG A 195 7.31 -11.31 1.25
C ARG A 195 7.70 -12.70 1.67
N LEU A 196 8.73 -12.82 2.51
CA LEU A 196 9.05 -14.10 3.14
C LEU A 196 7.96 -14.51 4.14
N VAL A 197 7.48 -15.75 4.02
CA VAL A 197 6.57 -16.37 4.99
C VAL A 197 7.11 -17.74 5.41
N PRO A 198 7.03 -18.12 6.70
CA PRO A 198 7.48 -19.44 7.11
C PRO A 198 6.60 -20.53 6.49
N VAL A 199 7.23 -21.58 5.95
CA VAL A 199 6.55 -22.85 5.69
C VAL A 199 5.98 -23.42 7.01
N ALA A 200 4.96 -24.27 6.92
CA ALA A 200 4.30 -24.81 8.12
C ALA A 200 5.29 -25.47 9.11
N SER A 201 6.30 -26.18 8.62
CA SER A 201 7.35 -26.82 9.42
C SER A 201 8.33 -25.83 10.06
N ALA A 202 8.46 -24.61 9.54
CA ALA A 202 9.33 -23.56 10.05
C ALA A 202 8.56 -22.53 10.92
N ARG A 203 7.25 -22.73 11.11
CA ARG A 203 6.40 -21.80 11.86
C ARG A 203 6.54 -22.07 13.35
N THR A 204 7.25 -21.17 14.04
CA THR A 204 7.34 -21.17 15.51
C THR A 204 6.51 -20.02 16.09
N SER A 205 6.24 -20.05 17.40
CA SER A 205 5.60 -18.92 18.11
C SER A 205 6.44 -17.64 18.08
N SER A 206 7.76 -17.77 17.88
CA SER A 206 8.71 -16.67 17.72
C SER A 206 9.00 -16.31 16.25
N GLY A 207 8.43 -17.04 15.28
CA GLY A 207 8.64 -16.85 13.83
C GLY A 207 9.95 -17.46 13.27
N LEU A 208 10.52 -16.87 12.23
CA LEU A 208 11.79 -17.25 11.60
C LEU A 208 13.04 -16.73 12.37
N SER A 209 14.10 -17.53 12.44
CA SER A 209 15.38 -17.05 13.00
C SER A 209 16.00 -15.95 12.12
N THR A 210 16.79 -15.05 12.72
CA THR A 210 17.54 -14.03 11.95
C THR A 210 18.40 -14.68 10.87
N ALA A 211 19.13 -15.76 11.20
CA ALA A 211 19.95 -16.49 10.23
C ALA A 211 19.14 -17.02 9.03
N THR A 212 17.93 -17.56 9.27
CA THR A 212 17.03 -18.00 8.21
C THR A 212 16.55 -16.82 7.34
N LEU A 213 16.23 -15.68 7.95
CA LEU A 213 15.81 -14.47 7.23
C LEU A 213 16.94 -13.88 6.40
N THR A 214 18.13 -13.71 6.98
CA THR A 214 19.34 -13.22 6.31
C THR A 214 19.67 -14.10 5.10
N ALA A 215 19.72 -15.42 5.29
CA ALA A 215 20.03 -16.36 4.20
C ALA A 215 18.91 -16.42 3.14
N GLY A 216 17.64 -16.39 3.54
CA GLY A 216 16.50 -16.37 2.63
C GLY A 216 16.45 -15.10 1.79
N LEU A 217 16.60 -13.93 2.41
CA LEU A 217 16.63 -12.65 1.71
C LEU A 217 17.82 -12.54 0.75
N ALA A 218 19.02 -13.01 1.15
CA ALA A 218 20.18 -13.01 0.26
C ALA A 218 19.94 -13.87 -1.00
N ARG A 219 19.39 -15.09 -0.84
CA ARG A 219 19.06 -15.96 -1.99
C ARG A 219 17.96 -15.38 -2.87
N LEU A 220 16.93 -14.80 -2.26
CA LEU A 220 15.84 -14.14 -2.98
C LEU A 220 16.40 -12.95 -3.78
N ALA A 221 17.19 -12.09 -3.15
CA ALA A 221 17.83 -10.93 -3.78
C ALA A 221 18.75 -11.33 -4.94
N ALA A 222 19.62 -12.33 -4.73
CA ALA A 222 20.50 -12.84 -5.77
C ALA A 222 19.73 -13.36 -6.99
N ARG A 223 18.56 -13.99 -6.78
CA ARG A 223 17.75 -14.55 -7.87
C ARG A 223 16.92 -13.50 -8.62
N PHE A 224 16.48 -12.45 -7.93
CA PHE A 224 15.50 -11.49 -8.44
C PHE A 224 16.09 -10.13 -8.83
N ARG A 225 17.38 -9.88 -8.58
CA ARG A 225 18.06 -8.60 -8.91
C ARG A 225 17.90 -8.12 -10.35
N ASP A 226 17.71 -9.04 -11.29
CA ASP A 226 17.58 -8.77 -12.72
C ASP A 226 16.12 -8.82 -13.21
N GLU A 227 15.16 -9.12 -12.32
CA GLU A 227 13.74 -9.23 -12.68
C GLU A 227 13.09 -7.83 -12.72
N PRO A 228 12.38 -7.48 -13.81
CA PRO A 228 11.75 -6.18 -13.95
C PRO A 228 10.51 -6.03 -13.05
N GLY A 229 10.08 -4.79 -12.81
CA GLY A 229 8.80 -4.50 -12.16
C GLY A 229 8.71 -4.86 -10.67
N LEU A 230 9.85 -5.11 -10.01
CA LEU A 230 9.89 -5.33 -8.57
C LEU A 230 9.85 -4.02 -7.78
N LEU A 231 9.04 -4.04 -6.72
CA LEU A 231 9.09 -3.09 -5.62
C LEU A 231 10.12 -3.51 -4.56
N GLY A 232 10.45 -4.81 -4.51
CA GLY A 232 11.54 -5.37 -3.72
C GLY A 232 11.12 -6.51 -2.80
N TYR A 233 11.84 -6.67 -1.69
CA TYR A 233 11.76 -7.80 -0.78
C TYR A 233 11.18 -7.36 0.55
N GLU A 234 10.37 -8.20 1.20
CA GLU A 234 9.72 -7.86 2.47
C GLU A 234 10.04 -8.89 3.56
N ALA A 235 10.60 -8.39 4.66
CA ALA A 235 10.83 -9.12 5.90
C ALA A 235 9.60 -9.05 6.81
N PRO A 236 9.07 -10.20 7.28
CA PRO A 236 7.88 -10.23 8.12
C PRO A 236 8.15 -9.64 9.53
N ALA A 237 7.07 -9.30 10.22
CA ALA A 237 7.11 -8.94 11.63
C ALA A 237 7.21 -10.19 12.50
N THR A 238 7.89 -10.05 13.64
CA THR A 238 7.94 -11.06 14.70
C THR A 238 6.52 -11.29 15.21
N PRO A 239 6.03 -12.54 15.23
CA PRO A 239 4.72 -12.86 15.77
C PRO A 239 4.56 -12.36 17.20
N GLY A 240 3.41 -11.78 17.53
CA GLY A 240 3.05 -11.34 18.88
C GLY A 240 3.64 -9.98 19.32
N THR A 241 4.84 -9.60 18.89
CA THR A 241 5.41 -8.27 19.20
C THR A 241 5.13 -7.25 18.10
N GLY A 242 4.94 -7.71 16.87
CA GLY A 242 4.72 -6.87 15.70
C GLY A 242 5.96 -6.10 15.25
N THR A 243 7.08 -6.16 15.96
CA THR A 243 8.36 -5.56 15.54
C THR A 243 8.96 -6.32 14.35
N VAL A 244 9.81 -5.66 13.55
CA VAL A 244 10.55 -6.34 12.47
C VAL A 244 11.22 -7.60 13.00
N GLN A 245 11.14 -8.69 12.27
CA GLN A 245 11.81 -9.93 12.65
C GLN A 245 13.29 -9.89 12.26
N GLY A 246 14.18 -10.08 13.23
CA GLY A 246 15.64 -10.04 13.05
C GLY A 246 16.28 -8.66 13.22
N ASP A 247 17.60 -8.58 13.03
CA ASP A 247 18.34 -7.31 13.06
C ASP A 247 18.21 -6.58 11.73
N GLY A 248 17.60 -5.40 11.74
CA GLY A 248 17.34 -4.63 10.53
C GLY A 248 18.59 -4.24 9.74
N ALA A 249 19.75 -4.04 10.40
CA ALA A 249 21.00 -3.70 9.72
C ALA A 249 21.61 -4.93 9.03
N GLU A 250 21.56 -6.08 9.69
CA GLU A 250 22.02 -7.35 9.12
C GLU A 250 21.21 -7.74 7.87
N LEU A 251 19.88 -7.64 7.95
CA LEU A 251 18.99 -7.94 6.83
C LEU A 251 19.21 -6.99 5.64
N LEU A 252 19.40 -5.69 5.92
CA LEU A 252 19.73 -4.70 4.89
C LEU A 252 21.06 -5.03 4.21
N GLY A 253 22.10 -5.38 4.98
CA GLY A 253 23.40 -5.76 4.45
C GLY A 253 23.33 -7.00 3.57
N ALA A 254 22.53 -8.00 3.95
CA ALA A 254 22.37 -9.24 3.18
C ALA A 254 21.70 -9.02 1.82
N VAL A 255 20.70 -8.14 1.74
CA VAL A 255 20.06 -7.77 0.46
C VAL A 255 21.03 -6.94 -0.39
N ALA A 256 21.62 -5.88 0.19
CA ALA A 256 22.49 -4.96 -0.54
C ALA A 256 23.74 -5.63 -1.13
N ALA A 257 24.21 -6.73 -0.52
CA ALA A 257 25.31 -7.54 -1.04
C ALA A 257 24.97 -8.28 -2.34
N GLN A 258 23.68 -8.47 -2.65
CA GLN A 258 23.20 -9.27 -3.79
C GLN A 258 22.44 -8.44 -4.82
N ASP A 259 21.74 -7.40 -4.37
CA ASP A 259 20.86 -6.55 -5.16
C ASP A 259 20.95 -5.09 -4.70
N THR A 260 21.44 -4.23 -5.60
CA THR A 260 21.62 -2.79 -5.36
C THR A 260 20.45 -1.94 -5.87
N HIS A 261 19.44 -2.54 -6.51
CA HIS A 261 18.38 -1.83 -7.19
C HIS A 261 17.06 -1.88 -6.42
N HIS A 262 16.73 -3.04 -5.83
CA HIS A 262 15.44 -3.25 -5.19
C HIS A 262 15.45 -2.95 -3.68
N LEU A 263 14.29 -2.55 -3.17
CA LEU A 263 14.15 -2.09 -1.78
C LEU A 263 13.93 -3.27 -0.83
N LEU A 264 14.43 -3.14 0.42
CA LEU A 264 14.01 -3.99 1.53
C LEU A 264 12.92 -3.28 2.35
N TRP A 265 11.79 -3.96 2.49
CA TRP A 265 10.63 -3.57 3.27
C TRP A 265 10.59 -4.33 4.59
N ARG A 266 10.23 -3.65 5.66
CA ARG A 266 10.20 -4.24 7.01
C ARG A 266 8.83 -4.04 7.63
N GLU A 267 8.15 -5.13 7.95
CA GLU A 267 6.84 -5.05 8.59
C GLU A 267 6.95 -4.55 10.04
N ARG A 268 6.05 -3.66 10.45
CA ARG A 268 5.91 -3.18 11.83
C ARG A 268 4.47 -2.75 12.14
N PRO A 269 4.09 -2.53 13.42
CA PRO A 269 2.77 -1.98 13.73
C PRO A 269 2.68 -0.57 13.18
N ALA A 270 1.50 -0.19 12.69
CA ALA A 270 1.30 1.17 12.21
C ALA A 270 1.39 2.15 13.39
N PRO A 271 2.11 3.29 13.25
CA PRO A 271 2.26 4.24 14.36
C PRO A 271 0.95 4.93 14.77
N PHE A 272 -0.08 4.85 13.93
CA PHE A 272 -1.38 5.50 14.12
C PHE A 272 -2.52 4.54 14.52
N ASP A 273 -2.35 3.22 14.38
CA ASP A 273 -3.31 2.21 14.85
C ASP A 273 -2.57 0.89 15.10
N ALA A 274 -2.52 0.44 16.36
CA ALA A 274 -1.84 -0.80 16.74
C ALA A 274 -2.47 -2.07 16.14
N ALA A 275 -3.73 -2.00 15.67
CA ALA A 275 -4.38 -3.09 14.95
C ALA A 275 -4.07 -3.08 13.43
N ALA A 276 -3.43 -2.03 12.94
CA ALA A 276 -2.95 -1.94 11.56
C ALA A 276 -1.44 -2.23 11.50
N ARG A 277 -0.98 -2.62 10.31
CA ARG A 277 0.43 -2.92 10.03
C ARG A 277 0.88 -2.17 8.79
N VAL A 278 2.15 -1.80 8.76
CA VAL A 278 2.81 -1.18 7.63
C VAL A 278 4.07 -1.98 7.29
N ALA A 279 4.50 -1.94 6.04
CA ALA A 279 5.87 -2.27 5.68
C ALA A 279 6.61 -0.98 5.34
N VAL A 280 7.83 -0.80 5.88
CA VAL A 280 8.56 0.47 5.78
C VAL A 280 9.93 0.31 5.12
N ASN A 281 10.32 1.35 4.39
CA ASN A 281 11.66 1.65 3.90
C ASN A 281 11.93 3.14 4.20
N ASP A 282 12.37 3.46 5.41
CA ASP A 282 12.19 4.78 6.01
C ASP A 282 12.76 5.96 5.18
N PRO A 283 12.02 7.09 5.02
CA PRO A 283 10.73 7.38 5.66
C PRO A 283 9.51 6.98 4.81
N THR A 284 9.64 6.13 3.78
CA THR A 284 8.48 5.64 3.01
C THR A 284 7.92 4.33 3.58
N GLY A 285 6.70 4.00 3.20
CA GLY A 285 6.00 2.81 3.66
C GLY A 285 4.69 2.57 2.92
N TYR A 286 4.13 1.37 3.09
CA TYR A 286 2.80 1.03 2.61
C TYR A 286 1.97 0.29 3.67
N LEU A 287 0.64 0.49 3.61
CA LEU A 287 -0.31 -0.15 4.52
C LEU A 287 -0.57 -1.61 4.10
N ILE A 288 -0.54 -2.52 5.07
CA ILE A 288 -0.80 -3.96 4.86
C ILE A 288 -1.77 -4.56 5.88
N GLY A 289 -2.07 -3.88 6.99
CA GLY A 289 -2.99 -4.38 8.02
C GLY A 289 -4.36 -3.72 7.95
N TRP A 290 -5.41 -4.52 7.72
CA TRP A 290 -6.77 -4.04 7.47
C TRP A 290 -7.77 -4.46 8.57
N LYS A 291 -7.39 -4.23 9.83
CA LYS A 291 -8.23 -4.38 11.05
C LYS A 291 -9.28 -5.50 10.96
N ASP A 292 -10.57 -5.15 10.96
CA ASP A 292 -11.72 -6.06 10.95
C ASP A 292 -12.38 -6.23 9.57
N GLY A 293 -11.81 -5.61 8.53
CA GLY A 293 -12.31 -5.70 7.16
C GLY A 293 -13.70 -5.08 6.95
N THR A 294 -14.25 -4.35 7.94
CA THR A 294 -15.59 -3.77 7.81
C THR A 294 -15.58 -2.63 6.77
N PRO A 295 -16.67 -2.42 6.01
CA PRO A 295 -16.75 -1.37 4.99
C PRO A 295 -16.33 0.03 5.48
N ALA A 296 -16.71 0.38 6.71
CA ALA A 296 -16.36 1.66 7.32
C ALA A 296 -14.85 1.76 7.57
N THR A 297 -14.23 0.73 8.13
CA THR A 297 -12.78 0.69 8.37
C THR A 297 -11.99 0.72 7.05
N LEU A 298 -12.42 -0.05 6.04
CA LEU A 298 -11.79 -0.05 4.72
C LEU A 298 -11.83 1.34 4.07
N THR A 299 -13.01 1.99 4.10
CA THR A 299 -13.18 3.34 3.54
C THR A 299 -12.31 4.36 4.28
N GLY A 300 -12.28 4.31 5.62
CA GLY A 300 -11.49 5.22 6.44
C GLY A 300 -9.97 5.08 6.20
N LEU A 301 -9.46 3.85 6.16
CA LEU A 301 -8.05 3.58 5.89
C LEU A 301 -7.65 3.96 4.46
N ALA A 302 -8.48 3.64 3.46
CA ALA A 302 -8.22 4.05 2.09
C ALA A 302 -8.22 5.58 1.92
N ALA A 303 -9.16 6.30 2.55
CA ALA A 303 -9.18 7.76 2.52
C ALA A 303 -7.99 8.40 3.24
N ALA A 304 -7.53 7.80 4.35
CA ALA A 304 -6.31 8.23 5.02
C ALA A 304 -5.09 8.00 4.10
N ALA A 305 -4.98 6.82 3.48
CA ALA A 305 -3.90 6.52 2.55
C ALA A 305 -3.86 7.51 1.37
N ASP A 306 -5.01 7.87 0.79
CA ASP A 306 -5.09 8.93 -0.22
C ASP A 306 -4.51 10.26 0.25
N THR A 307 -4.93 10.70 1.44
CA THR A 307 -4.53 12.01 2.00
C THR A 307 -3.01 12.12 2.13
N PHE A 308 -2.35 11.00 2.41
CA PHE A 308 -0.90 10.94 2.59
C PHE A 308 -0.16 10.40 1.36
N GLY A 309 -0.85 10.09 0.25
CA GLY A 309 -0.25 9.45 -0.92
C GLY A 309 0.39 8.09 -0.60
N LEU A 310 -0.11 7.38 0.41
CA LEU A 310 0.44 6.11 0.86
C LEU A 310 -0.02 4.98 -0.06
N SER A 311 0.94 4.16 -0.46
CA SER A 311 0.68 2.89 -1.13
C SER A 311 0.07 1.88 -0.15
N TRP A 312 -0.61 0.86 -0.66
CA TRP A 312 -1.16 -0.20 0.18
C TRP A 312 -1.38 -1.51 -0.59
N PHE A 313 -1.34 -2.61 0.16
CA PHE A 313 -1.75 -3.94 -0.32
C PHE A 313 -2.84 -4.48 0.59
N TYR A 314 -3.98 -4.83 0.01
CA TYR A 314 -5.09 -5.43 0.75
C TYR A 314 -4.74 -6.87 1.15
N ASP A 315 -4.63 -7.09 2.46
CA ASP A 315 -4.50 -8.41 3.07
C ASP A 315 -5.80 -8.70 3.82
N PRO A 316 -6.66 -9.62 3.33
CA PRO A 316 -7.97 -9.86 3.92
C PRO A 316 -7.82 -10.45 5.33
N PRO A 317 -8.46 -9.89 6.36
CA PRO A 317 -8.42 -10.45 7.70
C PRO A 317 -8.90 -11.91 7.70
N GLY A 318 -8.11 -12.81 8.25
CA GLY A 318 -8.49 -14.22 8.37
C GLY A 318 -8.39 -15.04 7.07
N ALA A 319 -7.69 -14.56 6.04
CA ALA A 319 -7.38 -15.33 4.84
C ALA A 319 -6.46 -16.53 5.15
N ALA A 320 -7.03 -17.62 5.66
CA ALA A 320 -6.44 -18.94 5.70
C ALA A 320 -7.21 -19.82 4.71
N GLY A 321 -6.52 -20.45 3.75
CA GLY A 321 -7.15 -21.49 2.94
C GLY A 321 -7.09 -21.36 1.41
N GLY A 322 -5.97 -20.89 0.83
CA GLY A 322 -5.67 -21.16 -0.58
C GLY A 322 -6.59 -20.52 -1.64
N THR A 323 -7.55 -19.69 -1.25
CA THR A 323 -8.42 -18.94 -2.18
C THR A 323 -8.21 -17.44 -2.03
N LEU A 324 -8.17 -16.72 -3.15
CA LEU A 324 -8.17 -15.26 -3.15
C LEU A 324 -9.60 -14.75 -3.02
N PRO A 325 -9.93 -14.01 -1.94
CA PRO A 325 -11.23 -13.36 -1.87
C PRO A 325 -11.31 -12.23 -2.90
N ALA A 326 -12.53 -11.91 -3.31
CA ALA A 326 -12.79 -10.74 -4.14
C ALA A 326 -12.34 -9.47 -3.41
N ALA A 327 -11.81 -8.51 -4.18
CA ALA A 327 -11.47 -7.21 -3.64
C ALA A 327 -12.74 -6.48 -3.15
N PRO A 328 -12.74 -5.91 -1.93
CA PRO A 328 -13.88 -5.12 -1.45
C PRO A 328 -14.11 -3.88 -2.33
N ALA A 329 -15.37 -3.62 -2.65
CA ALA A 329 -15.77 -2.47 -3.47
C ALA A 329 -15.29 -1.12 -2.91
N GLN A 330 -15.10 -1.02 -1.59
CA GLN A 330 -14.61 0.18 -0.90
C GLN A 330 -13.18 0.56 -1.28
N LEU A 331 -12.41 -0.39 -1.82
CA LEU A 331 -11.02 -0.17 -2.23
C LEU A 331 -10.88 0.22 -3.70
N VAL A 332 -11.95 0.05 -4.49
CA VAL A 332 -12.00 0.38 -5.92
C VAL A 332 -12.30 1.86 -6.08
N ARG A 333 -11.24 2.67 -6.23
CA ARG A 333 -11.31 4.14 -6.15
C ARG A 333 -10.31 4.77 -7.11
N PRO A 334 -10.63 5.93 -7.69
CA PRO A 334 -9.74 6.64 -8.60
C PRO A 334 -8.56 7.27 -7.84
N TYR A 335 -7.39 7.29 -8.46
CA TYR A 335 -6.17 7.83 -7.86
C TYR A 335 -5.04 8.02 -8.88
N PRO A 336 -4.06 8.89 -8.61
CA PRO A 336 -2.85 8.98 -9.42
C PRO A 336 -1.94 7.76 -9.18
N GLU A 337 -1.73 6.96 -10.21
CA GLU A 337 -0.83 5.79 -10.18
C GLU A 337 0.63 6.23 -10.29
N ALA A 338 0.90 7.22 -11.17
CA ALA A 338 2.21 7.83 -11.33
C ALA A 338 2.08 9.32 -11.68
N ILE A 339 2.80 10.19 -10.98
CA ILE A 339 2.76 11.64 -11.16
C ILE A 339 4.10 12.12 -11.69
N ALA A 340 4.08 12.73 -12.88
CA ALA A 340 5.22 13.45 -13.46
C ALA A 340 5.47 14.77 -12.72
N GLY A 341 5.83 14.66 -11.45
CA GLY A 341 5.97 15.79 -10.54
C GLY A 341 5.92 15.40 -9.07
N THR A 342 5.97 16.42 -8.21
CA THR A 342 5.86 16.30 -6.76
C THR A 342 4.41 16.53 -6.34
N PRO A 343 3.73 15.52 -5.77
CA PRO A 343 2.35 15.64 -5.31
C PRO A 343 2.21 16.70 -4.21
N GLU A 344 1.15 17.51 -4.29
CA GLU A 344 0.79 18.49 -3.25
C GLU A 344 -0.54 18.16 -2.59
N ALA A 345 -1.51 17.64 -3.35
CA ALA A 345 -2.81 17.26 -2.83
C ALA A 345 -3.45 16.14 -3.65
N LEU A 346 -4.05 15.18 -2.95
CA LEU A 346 -4.97 14.19 -3.48
C LEU A 346 -6.24 14.22 -2.62
N ARG A 347 -7.39 14.46 -3.26
CA ARG A 347 -8.68 14.49 -2.57
C ARG A 347 -9.75 13.82 -3.42
N LEU A 348 -10.45 12.85 -2.84
CA LEU A 348 -11.70 12.32 -3.37
C LEU A 348 -12.82 12.65 -2.39
N ASP A 349 -13.85 13.38 -2.84
CA ASP A 349 -15.02 13.63 -1.99
C ASP A 349 -16.13 12.61 -2.16
N ALA A 350 -17.14 12.73 -1.30
CA ALA A 350 -18.31 11.86 -1.29
C ALA A 350 -19.16 11.95 -2.58
N ALA A 351 -18.97 12.99 -3.41
CA ALA A 351 -19.62 13.11 -4.71
C ALA A 351 -18.84 12.38 -5.82
N GLY A 352 -17.70 11.76 -5.51
CA GLY A 352 -16.84 11.09 -6.48
C GLY A 352 -15.96 12.04 -7.28
N VAL A 353 -15.80 13.29 -6.84
CA VAL A 353 -14.91 14.24 -7.51
C VAL A 353 -13.49 14.05 -7.01
N LEU A 354 -12.62 13.56 -7.89
CA LEU A 354 -11.18 13.44 -7.67
C LEU A 354 -10.52 14.79 -8.00
N THR A 355 -9.69 15.30 -7.08
CA THR A 355 -8.81 16.45 -7.29
C THR A 355 -7.37 16.04 -7.03
N VAL A 356 -6.51 16.24 -8.03
CA VAL A 356 -5.06 16.00 -7.95
C VAL A 356 -4.32 17.29 -8.25
N VAL A 357 -3.38 17.68 -7.38
CA VAL A 357 -2.56 18.87 -7.54
C VAL A 357 -1.09 18.50 -7.34
N TYR A 358 -0.23 18.97 -8.23
CA TYR A 358 1.21 18.72 -8.16
C TYR A 358 2.04 19.83 -8.82
N ARG A 359 3.32 19.89 -8.45
CA ARG A 359 4.33 20.68 -9.18
C ARG A 359 5.02 19.77 -10.19
N PRO A 360 5.18 20.16 -11.46
CA PRO A 360 5.80 19.32 -12.49
C PRO A 360 7.34 19.29 -12.37
N VAL A 361 7.83 18.97 -11.17
CA VAL A 361 9.24 18.79 -10.82
C VAL A 361 9.37 17.46 -10.09
N SER A 362 10.33 16.62 -10.50
CA SER A 362 10.50 15.30 -9.90
C SER A 362 10.81 15.40 -8.40
N PRO A 363 10.27 14.49 -7.56
CA PRO A 363 10.71 14.37 -6.17
C PRO A 363 12.18 14.00 -6.01
N THR A 364 12.83 13.51 -7.06
CA THR A 364 14.28 13.19 -7.08
C THR A 364 15.16 14.42 -7.25
N GLY A 365 14.59 15.56 -7.68
CA GLY A 365 15.35 16.71 -8.16
C GLY A 365 15.85 16.55 -9.60
N THR A 366 15.77 15.36 -10.20
CA THR A 366 16.12 15.11 -11.60
C THR A 366 15.09 15.75 -12.53
N ALA A 367 15.55 16.23 -13.69
CA ALA A 367 14.66 16.73 -14.72
C ALA A 367 13.76 15.61 -15.26
N LEU A 368 12.46 15.88 -15.36
CA LEU A 368 11.52 15.00 -16.04
C LEU A 368 11.72 15.14 -17.55
N ALA A 369 11.70 14.02 -18.27
CA ALA A 369 11.73 14.07 -19.73
C ALA A 369 10.51 14.86 -20.26
N ALA A 370 10.70 15.57 -21.36
CA ALA A 370 9.62 16.30 -21.99
C ALA A 370 8.45 15.35 -22.31
N SER A 371 7.23 15.81 -22.06
CA SER A 371 6.01 15.02 -22.26
C SER A 371 5.83 13.78 -21.39
N THR A 372 6.60 13.61 -20.31
CA THR A 372 6.36 12.55 -19.31
C THR A 372 4.92 12.67 -18.78
N PRO A 373 4.07 11.64 -18.93
CA PRO A 373 2.67 11.71 -18.52
C PRO A 373 2.52 11.37 -17.04
N THR A 374 1.63 12.12 -16.37
CA THR A 374 0.95 11.69 -15.15
C THR A 374 -0.18 10.75 -15.54
N ALA A 375 -0.25 9.59 -14.90
CA ALA A 375 -1.28 8.56 -15.10
C ALA A 375 -2.22 8.51 -13.89
N ILE A 376 -3.52 8.53 -14.16
CA ILE A 376 -4.57 8.53 -13.13
C ILE A 376 -5.53 7.38 -13.43
N SER A 377 -5.65 6.44 -12.49
CA SER A 377 -6.63 5.36 -12.53
C SER A 377 -8.05 5.90 -12.38
N LEU A 378 -8.93 5.54 -13.30
CA LEU A 378 -10.35 5.90 -13.29
C LEU A 378 -11.20 4.64 -13.50
N PRO A 379 -11.34 3.77 -12.49
CA PRO A 379 -12.07 2.52 -12.63
C PRO A 379 -13.53 2.73 -13.05
N ALA A 380 -14.04 1.88 -13.95
CA ALA A 380 -15.44 1.89 -14.38
C ALA A 380 -16.40 1.73 -13.20
N TRP A 381 -15.97 1.00 -12.17
CA TRP A 381 -16.72 0.84 -10.92
C TRP A 381 -16.97 2.17 -10.20
N SER A 382 -15.99 3.09 -10.22
CA SER A 382 -16.10 4.41 -9.60
C SER A 382 -16.83 5.41 -10.49
N TYR A 383 -16.75 5.24 -11.81
CA TYR A 383 -17.36 6.11 -12.83
C TYR A 383 -18.19 5.31 -13.84
N PRO A 384 -19.30 4.67 -13.43
CA PRO A 384 -20.04 3.74 -14.28
C PRO A 384 -20.67 4.39 -15.52
N ASN A 385 -20.94 5.69 -15.46
CA ASN A 385 -21.50 6.48 -16.57
C ASN A 385 -20.43 7.32 -17.29
N GLY A 386 -19.15 7.03 -17.07
CA GLY A 386 -18.04 7.86 -17.51
C GLY A 386 -17.75 9.05 -16.58
N TYR A 387 -16.78 9.87 -17.00
CA TYR A 387 -16.27 11.00 -16.23
C TYR A 387 -16.04 12.23 -17.13
N GLN A 388 -15.91 13.39 -16.50
CA GLN A 388 -15.49 14.64 -17.11
C GLN A 388 -14.18 15.10 -16.47
N VAL A 389 -13.29 15.68 -17.26
CA VAL A 389 -11.98 16.17 -16.79
C VAL A 389 -11.88 17.67 -17.00
N ARG A 390 -11.44 18.38 -15.96
CA ARG A 390 -10.96 19.75 -16.04
C ARG A 390 -9.50 19.77 -15.65
N VAL A 391 -8.67 20.41 -16.46
CA VAL A 391 -7.22 20.47 -16.25
C VAL A 391 -6.73 21.90 -16.41
N SER A 392 -5.77 22.30 -15.57
CA SER A 392 -4.99 23.53 -15.72
C SER A 392 -3.49 23.23 -15.60
N GLY A 393 -2.67 23.95 -16.37
CA GLY A 393 -1.22 23.73 -16.44
C GLY A 393 -0.80 22.44 -17.17
N ALA A 394 -1.74 21.69 -17.73
CA ALA A 394 -1.51 20.43 -18.43
C ALA A 394 -2.55 20.22 -19.54
N ARG A 395 -2.29 19.25 -20.42
CA ARG A 395 -3.22 18.77 -21.44
C ARG A 395 -3.55 17.30 -21.23
N VAL A 396 -4.78 16.90 -21.53
CA VAL A 396 -5.18 15.49 -21.57
C VAL A 396 -4.66 14.87 -22.87
N THR A 397 -4.12 13.66 -22.79
CA THR A 397 -3.53 12.91 -23.92
C THR A 397 -4.13 11.53 -24.12
N SER A 398 -4.90 11.02 -23.16
CA SER A 398 -5.68 9.79 -23.30
C SER A 398 -6.99 10.04 -24.06
N ALA A 399 -7.53 8.98 -24.68
CA ALA A 399 -8.85 9.03 -25.30
C ALA A 399 -9.97 9.27 -24.25
N PRO A 400 -11.13 9.82 -24.66
CA PRO A 400 -12.32 9.90 -23.81
C PRO A 400 -12.73 8.52 -23.29
N GLY A 401 -13.08 8.42 -22.00
CA GLY A 401 -13.48 7.16 -21.37
C GLY A 401 -12.34 6.17 -21.11
N ALA A 402 -11.07 6.56 -21.23
CA ALA A 402 -9.97 5.67 -20.86
C ALA A 402 -9.97 5.38 -19.35
N GLY A 403 -9.78 4.11 -18.97
CA GLY A 403 -9.63 3.71 -17.55
C GLY A 403 -8.33 4.21 -16.91
N VAL A 404 -7.38 4.70 -17.72
CA VAL A 404 -6.21 5.46 -17.27
C VAL A 404 -6.21 6.81 -17.99
N LEU A 405 -6.41 7.89 -17.23
CA LEU A 405 -6.30 9.26 -17.70
C LEU A 405 -4.84 9.68 -17.74
N CYS A 406 -4.36 10.07 -18.92
CA CYS A 406 -2.99 10.52 -19.13
C CYS A 406 -2.97 12.04 -19.32
N VAL A 407 -2.25 12.75 -18.44
CA VAL A 407 -2.08 14.21 -18.53
C VAL A 407 -0.60 14.57 -18.63
N VAL A 408 -0.29 15.52 -19.50
CA VAL A 408 1.08 16.01 -19.71
C VAL A 408 1.13 17.48 -19.35
N ALA A 409 2.04 17.84 -18.43
CA ALA A 409 2.27 19.23 -18.06
C ALA A 409 2.62 20.08 -19.30
N GLN A 410 2.08 21.30 -19.35
CA GLN A 410 2.46 22.27 -20.37
C GLN A 410 3.86 22.80 -20.06
N PRO A 411 4.67 23.13 -21.09
CA PRO A 411 5.97 23.76 -20.87
C PRO A 411 5.84 25.00 -19.98
N GLY A 412 6.72 25.13 -18.98
CA GLY A 412 6.74 26.27 -18.05
C GLY A 412 5.61 26.30 -17.01
N ALA A 413 4.73 25.29 -16.96
CA ALA A 413 3.71 25.23 -15.91
C ALA A 413 4.36 25.15 -14.52
N ALA A 414 4.05 26.10 -13.64
CA ALA A 414 4.52 26.05 -12.24
C ALA A 414 3.73 25.05 -11.38
N ARG A 415 2.49 24.74 -11.80
CA ARG A 415 1.55 23.90 -11.07
C ARG A 415 0.55 23.26 -12.03
N VAL A 416 0.19 22.01 -11.76
CA VAL A 416 -0.86 21.29 -12.48
C VAL A 416 -2.00 20.97 -11.52
N GLN A 417 -3.23 21.19 -11.96
CA GLN A 417 -4.42 20.74 -11.27
C GLN A 417 -5.30 19.92 -12.22
N VAL A 418 -5.70 18.74 -11.77
CA VAL A 418 -6.64 17.86 -12.46
C VAL A 418 -7.85 17.66 -11.57
N GLN A 419 -9.04 17.91 -12.12
CA GLN A 419 -10.31 17.59 -11.49
C GLN A 419 -11.06 16.60 -12.37
N VAL A 420 -11.46 15.48 -11.80
CA VAL A 420 -12.27 14.46 -12.46
C VAL A 420 -13.59 14.31 -11.72
N SER A 421 -14.70 14.49 -12.40
CA SER A 421 -16.05 14.37 -11.84
C SER A 421 -16.85 13.31 -12.58
N PRO A 422 -17.82 12.63 -11.92
CA PRO A 422 -18.75 11.75 -12.63
C PRO A 422 -19.47 12.51 -13.77
N ALA A 423 -19.68 11.86 -14.91
CA ALA A 423 -20.42 12.47 -16.00
C ALA A 423 -21.93 12.53 -15.69
N VAL A 424 -22.54 13.69 -15.97
CA VAL A 424 -23.98 13.89 -15.87
C VAL A 424 -24.58 13.74 -17.26
N GLY A 425 -25.13 12.56 -17.60
CA GLY A 425 -25.89 12.34 -18.84
C GLY A 425 -25.15 11.68 -20.02
N GLY A 426 -24.81 10.39 -19.91
CA GLY A 426 -24.36 9.58 -21.05
C GLY A 426 -22.94 9.86 -21.54
N GLY A 427 -21.98 10.00 -20.61
CA GLY A 427 -20.57 10.07 -20.95
C GLY A 427 -20.06 8.80 -21.63
N SER A 428 -18.91 8.87 -22.27
CA SER A 428 -18.24 7.68 -22.81
C SER A 428 -18.03 6.66 -21.68
N PRO A 429 -18.52 5.42 -21.83
CA PRO A 429 -18.27 4.36 -20.86
C PRO A 429 -16.77 4.21 -20.62
N VAL A 430 -16.40 3.94 -19.37
CA VAL A 430 -15.00 3.69 -19.04
C VAL A 430 -14.57 2.37 -19.66
N THR A 431 -13.50 2.41 -20.46
CA THR A 431 -12.83 1.24 -21.01
C THR A 431 -11.71 0.82 -20.04
N PRO A 432 -11.79 -0.36 -19.40
CA PRO A 432 -10.73 -0.86 -18.53
C PRO A 432 -9.39 -0.94 -19.26
N PRO A 433 -8.26 -0.62 -18.60
CA PRO A 433 -6.95 -0.82 -19.21
C PRO A 433 -6.63 -2.31 -19.34
N HIS A 434 -5.80 -2.67 -20.33
CA HIS A 434 -5.30 -4.04 -20.49
C HIS A 434 -4.16 -4.35 -19.52
N ASP A 435 -3.29 -3.37 -19.27
CA ASP A 435 -2.15 -3.48 -18.36
C ASP A 435 -2.29 -2.49 -17.21
N ALA A 436 -1.80 -2.89 -16.05
CA ALA A 436 -1.77 -2.03 -14.88
C ALA A 436 -0.73 -0.90 -15.04
N GLY A 437 -0.99 0.20 -14.36
CA GLY A 437 -0.01 1.27 -14.22
C GLY A 437 0.02 2.21 -15.42
N ALA A 438 1.04 3.05 -15.43
CA ALA A 438 1.18 4.13 -16.40
C ALA A 438 1.71 3.69 -17.78
N ALA A 439 1.90 2.39 -18.02
CA ALA A 439 2.32 1.86 -19.32
C ALA A 439 1.33 2.24 -20.44
N GLY A 440 0.03 2.28 -20.13
CA GLY A 440 -1.02 2.71 -21.05
C GLY A 440 -0.89 4.16 -21.53
N CYS A 441 -0.09 5.00 -20.86
CA CYS A 441 0.15 6.38 -21.28
C CYS A 441 1.28 6.52 -22.31
N ALA A 442 2.11 5.50 -22.53
CA ALA A 442 3.19 5.54 -23.51
C ALA A 442 2.72 5.19 -24.94
N ALA A 443 1.62 4.43 -25.08
CA ALA A 443 1.18 3.87 -26.35
C ALA A 443 0.48 4.88 -27.30
N SER A 444 0.01 6.02 -26.81
CA SER A 444 -0.75 6.98 -27.64
C SER A 444 0.11 7.94 -28.46
N ALA A 445 1.44 7.89 -28.34
CA ALA A 445 2.35 8.78 -29.07
C ALA A 445 2.66 8.31 -30.50
N HIS A 446 2.25 7.11 -30.91
CA HIS A 446 2.52 6.55 -32.24
C HIS A 446 1.22 6.04 -32.89
N GLY A 447 0.57 6.87 -33.73
CA GLY A 447 -0.42 6.36 -34.69
C GLY A 447 -1.71 7.15 -34.87
N ALA A 448 -1.61 8.39 -35.33
CA ALA A 448 -2.63 8.97 -36.21
C ALA A 448 -1.95 9.91 -37.22
N ALA A 449 -0.96 9.39 -37.95
CA ALA A 449 -0.54 10.00 -39.19
C ALA A 449 -1.66 9.72 -40.21
N VAL A 450 -2.58 10.67 -40.33
CA VAL A 450 -3.47 10.78 -41.49
C VAL A 450 -2.56 10.88 -42.71
N GLY A 451 -2.69 9.92 -43.63
CA GLY A 451 -1.97 9.94 -44.90
C GLY A 451 -2.34 11.18 -45.69
N ALA A 452 -1.50 12.21 -45.62
CA ALA A 452 -1.48 13.28 -46.61
C ALA A 452 -0.58 12.82 -47.75
N GLY A 453 -1.17 12.66 -48.93
CA GLY A 453 -0.45 12.35 -50.17
C GLY A 453 0.59 13.41 -50.54
N PRO A 454 1.52 13.07 -51.45
CA PRO A 454 2.71 13.88 -51.71
C PRO A 454 2.35 15.09 -52.59
N GLY A 455 2.83 16.26 -52.19
CA GLY A 455 2.73 17.47 -52.98
C GLY A 455 3.83 18.46 -52.63
N GLY A 456 4.82 18.58 -53.52
CA GLY A 456 5.45 19.85 -53.85
C GLY A 456 6.75 20.20 -53.13
N ASP A 457 7.83 20.06 -53.89
CA ASP A 457 9.17 20.59 -53.63
C ASP A 457 9.24 22.13 -53.51
N GLY A 458 10.27 22.59 -52.79
CA GLY A 458 10.76 23.98 -52.74
C GLY A 458 10.99 24.41 -51.30
N GLY A 459 12.16 24.80 -50.82
CA GLY A 459 13.38 25.28 -51.45
C GLY A 459 13.96 26.35 -50.52
N LEU A 460 15.17 26.11 -50.00
CA LEU A 460 16.22 27.03 -49.55
C LEU A 460 15.87 28.25 -48.64
N GLY A 461 16.60 28.36 -47.53
CA GLY A 461 16.73 29.62 -46.78
C GLY A 461 17.70 29.52 -45.61
N ALA A 462 18.92 30.01 -45.81
CA ALA A 462 20.03 30.02 -44.86
C ALA A 462 19.97 31.23 -43.90
N GLY A 463 20.64 31.09 -42.74
CA GLY A 463 21.58 32.13 -42.27
C GLY A 463 21.23 32.94 -41.02
N GLY A 464 22.20 33.01 -40.10
CA GLY A 464 22.43 34.09 -39.13
C GLY A 464 21.73 33.89 -37.78
N GLY A 465 22.36 34.03 -36.62
CA GLY A 465 23.69 34.50 -36.24
C GLY A 465 23.60 34.73 -34.73
N ILE A 466 24.48 34.11 -33.95
CA ILE A 466 24.51 34.26 -32.48
C ILE A 466 25.73 35.10 -32.16
N GLN A 467 25.51 36.31 -31.63
CA GLN A 467 26.58 37.03 -30.94
C GLN A 467 26.06 38.06 -29.93
N GLY A 468 26.53 37.88 -28.70
CA GLY A 468 26.77 38.91 -27.69
C GLY A 468 25.58 39.25 -26.79
N ARG A 469 25.77 39.66 -25.54
CA ARG A 469 26.94 39.70 -24.64
C ARG A 469 26.39 40.19 -23.28
N ASP A 470 27.00 39.69 -22.23
CA ASP A 470 27.12 40.14 -20.83
C ASP A 470 26.56 41.52 -20.43
N ASP A 471 25.96 41.60 -19.23
CA ASP A 471 26.49 42.32 -18.04
C ASP A 471 25.42 42.38 -16.93
N ALA A 472 25.71 41.79 -15.75
CA ALA A 472 25.93 42.47 -14.44
C ALA A 472 24.61 42.91 -13.75
N ASP A 473 24.39 42.88 -12.43
CA ASP A 473 25.24 42.94 -11.24
C ASP A 473 24.35 42.69 -9.99
N GLY A 474 24.96 42.30 -8.87
CA GLY A 474 24.57 42.76 -7.54
C GLY A 474 23.61 41.95 -6.68
N GLY A 475 24.12 41.39 -5.58
CA GLY A 475 23.33 41.23 -4.35
C GLY A 475 23.67 40.03 -3.47
N ASP A 476 24.82 40.06 -2.81
CA ASP A 476 25.11 39.22 -1.65
C ASP A 476 24.14 39.51 -0.50
N ASP A 477 23.52 38.47 0.07
CA ASP A 477 23.09 38.46 1.46
C ASP A 477 23.22 37.04 2.02
N ALA A 478 24.35 36.82 2.68
CA ALA A 478 24.58 35.69 3.55
C ALA A 478 23.73 35.83 4.82
N TYR A 479 22.74 34.94 4.99
CA TYR A 479 22.14 34.68 6.30
C TYR A 479 22.43 33.24 6.72
N SER A 480 23.54 33.08 7.43
CA SER A 480 23.90 31.88 8.20
C SER A 480 23.44 32.08 9.64
N GLY A 481 22.50 31.25 10.11
CA GLY A 481 22.04 31.26 11.51
C GLY A 481 21.17 30.04 11.85
N PRO A 482 21.46 29.27 12.92
CA PRO A 482 20.93 27.93 13.14
C PRO A 482 19.62 27.96 13.94
N LEU A 483 18.44 27.88 13.29
CA LEU A 483 17.16 27.86 14.02
C LEU A 483 16.02 27.08 13.34
N LEU A 484 16.31 26.09 12.48
CA LEU A 484 15.28 25.30 11.77
C LEU A 484 15.09 23.85 12.24
N TRP A 485 15.61 23.46 13.40
CA TRP A 485 15.47 22.09 13.92
C TRP A 485 14.35 21.85 14.95
N LEU A 486 13.39 22.76 15.10
CA LEU A 486 12.30 22.57 16.09
C LEU A 486 10.86 22.57 15.55
N LEU A 487 10.65 22.56 14.24
CA LEU A 487 9.29 22.51 13.66
C LEU A 487 9.02 21.28 12.77
N PRO A 488 9.20 20.06 13.30
CA PRO A 488 8.25 18.98 12.98
C PRO A 488 7.53 18.40 14.22
N LEU A 489 7.86 18.82 15.45
CA LEU A 489 7.29 18.20 16.65
C LEU A 489 5.91 18.75 17.08
N ILE A 490 5.50 19.91 16.58
CA ILE A 490 4.18 20.49 16.89
C ILE A 490 3.07 19.91 16.00
N GLY A 491 3.41 19.35 14.82
CA GLY A 491 2.44 18.72 13.91
C GLY A 491 1.91 17.37 14.41
N ALA A 492 2.72 16.59 15.13
CA ALA A 492 2.32 15.27 15.62
C ALA A 492 1.35 15.33 16.81
N ALA A 493 1.50 16.32 17.71
CA ALA A 493 0.59 16.51 18.84
C ALA A 493 -0.80 17.01 18.41
N GLY A 494 -0.87 17.85 17.36
CA GLY A 494 -2.13 18.32 16.80
C GLY A 494 -2.96 17.22 16.12
N ALA A 495 -2.31 16.27 15.44
CA ALA A 495 -2.96 15.13 14.78
C ALA A 495 -3.55 14.12 15.80
N ALA A 496 -2.86 13.90 16.93
CA ALA A 496 -3.37 13.04 18.01
C ALA A 496 -4.62 13.62 18.69
N ALA A 497 -4.69 14.95 18.84
CA ALA A 497 -5.85 15.63 19.43
C ALA A 497 -7.10 15.56 18.52
N LEU A 498 -6.91 15.66 17.20
CA LEU A 498 -8.01 15.53 16.22
C LEU A 498 -8.57 14.10 16.16
N LEU A 499 -7.72 13.07 16.24
CA LEU A 499 -8.18 11.67 16.33
C LEU A 499 -8.87 11.36 17.66
N ALA A 500 -8.40 11.93 18.77
CA ALA A 500 -9.03 11.74 20.09
C ALA A 500 -10.41 12.42 20.19
N ALA A 501 -10.61 13.57 19.54
CA ALA A 501 -11.89 14.29 19.54
C ALA A 501 -12.97 13.57 18.72
N VAL A 502 -12.60 12.94 17.60
CA VAL A 502 -13.53 12.22 16.72
C VAL A 502 -14.01 10.89 17.31
N LEU A 503 -13.20 10.24 18.15
CA LEU A 503 -13.51 8.92 18.75
C LEU A 503 -14.14 9.00 20.16
N ARG A 504 -14.23 10.20 20.76
CA ARG A 504 -14.72 10.40 22.13
C ARG A 504 -16.20 10.05 22.39
N PRO A 505 -17.15 10.14 21.42
CA PRO A 505 -18.56 9.86 21.72
C PRO A 505 -18.85 8.36 22.00
N TRP A 506 -17.94 7.46 21.62
CA TRP A 506 -18.19 6.01 21.68
C TRP A 506 -17.78 5.35 23.00
N ARG A 507 -17.25 6.11 23.97
CA ARG A 507 -16.85 5.60 25.30
C ARG A 507 -17.82 5.94 26.44
N ARG A 508 -19.00 6.51 26.15
CA ARG A 508 -20.02 6.80 27.17
C ARG A 508 -21.38 6.17 26.89
N ARG A 509 -21.42 4.88 26.57
CA ARG A 509 -22.60 4.02 26.78
C ARG A 509 -22.14 2.59 27.07
N GLY A 510 -22.01 2.28 28.35
CA GLY A 510 -21.67 0.94 28.85
C GLY A 510 -21.26 1.02 30.31
N GLY A 511 -22.23 0.97 31.22
CA GLY A 511 -21.98 0.99 32.66
C GLY A 511 -23.18 1.43 33.48
N LEU A 512 -24.26 0.64 33.48
CA LEU A 512 -25.29 0.66 34.52
C LEU A 512 -25.37 -0.75 35.10
N GLY A 513 -25.18 -0.85 36.42
CA GLY A 513 -25.62 -1.99 37.22
C GLY A 513 -24.52 -2.75 37.94
N GLN A 514 -24.19 -2.34 39.17
CA GLN A 514 -24.35 -3.19 40.36
C GLN A 514 -24.06 -2.38 41.63
N GLY A 515 -25.08 -2.30 42.49
CA GLY A 515 -25.00 -1.70 43.82
C GLY A 515 -24.24 -2.62 44.79
N GLY A 516 -23.54 -1.99 45.73
CA GLY A 516 -22.88 -2.67 46.84
C GLY A 516 -23.86 -3.16 47.92
N PRO A 517 -23.32 -3.85 48.93
CA PRO A 517 -23.61 -3.41 50.29
C PRO A 517 -22.43 -3.56 51.25
N GLY A 518 -22.50 -2.82 52.36
CA GLY A 518 -21.92 -3.15 53.66
C GLY A 518 -22.68 -2.36 54.73
N PRO A 519 -22.40 -2.48 56.05
CA PRO A 519 -21.69 -3.53 56.80
C PRO A 519 -22.42 -3.95 58.12
N ALA A 520 -21.74 -4.80 58.91
CA ALA A 520 -21.79 -4.98 60.39
C ALA A 520 -22.91 -5.80 61.08
N ALA A 521 -22.50 -6.86 61.81
CA ALA A 521 -22.79 -7.17 63.23
C ALA A 521 -22.30 -8.59 63.61
N GLY A 522 -21.59 -8.75 64.74
CA GLY A 522 -21.51 -10.01 65.51
C GLY A 522 -22.40 -9.91 66.76
N PRO A 523 -22.24 -10.73 67.83
CA PRO A 523 -21.63 -12.05 68.00
C PRO A 523 -22.63 -13.07 68.65
N GLY A 524 -22.24 -14.33 68.92
CA GLY A 524 -23.07 -15.23 69.75
C GLY A 524 -22.69 -16.70 69.83
N VAL A 525 -21.95 -17.03 70.90
CA VAL A 525 -21.64 -18.32 71.53
C VAL A 525 -22.80 -19.35 71.55
N LEU A 526 -22.51 -20.64 71.36
CA LEU A 526 -22.93 -21.73 72.27
C LEU A 526 -22.21 -23.07 71.99
N THR A 527 -21.77 -23.67 73.09
CA THR A 527 -20.98 -24.87 73.33
C THR A 527 -21.81 -26.16 73.41
N ALA A 528 -21.22 -27.30 73.01
CA ALA A 528 -21.32 -28.68 73.57
C ALA A 528 -20.98 -29.66 72.43
N GLY A 529 -20.19 -30.72 72.54
CA GLY A 529 -19.79 -31.51 73.70
C GLY A 529 -19.99 -32.99 73.36
N THR A 530 -18.88 -33.73 73.23
CA THR A 530 -18.71 -35.19 73.43
C THR A 530 -19.30 -36.23 72.46
N ALA A 531 -18.37 -36.84 71.70
CA ALA A 531 -18.00 -38.27 71.69
C ALA A 531 -19.07 -39.38 71.53
N ARG A 532 -18.93 -40.17 70.45
CA ARG A 532 -18.90 -41.66 70.47
C ARG A 532 -18.53 -42.23 69.10
N ASP A 533 -17.39 -42.92 69.06
CA ASP A 533 -17.17 -44.15 68.27
C ASP A 533 -17.67 -45.33 69.17
N PRO A 534 -18.11 -46.53 68.71
CA PRO A 534 -17.49 -47.35 67.66
C PRO A 534 -18.46 -48.12 66.73
N SER A 535 -17.96 -48.61 65.59
CA SER A 535 -17.87 -50.05 65.27
C SER A 535 -17.51 -50.29 63.80
N ALA A 536 -16.46 -51.10 63.65
CA ALA A 536 -15.92 -51.58 62.40
C ALA A 536 -16.78 -52.71 61.79
N GLY A 537 -16.69 -52.82 60.46
CA GLY A 537 -16.82 -54.12 59.80
C GLY A 537 -17.36 -54.10 58.37
N ARG A 538 -16.53 -53.79 57.36
CA ARG A 538 -16.07 -54.78 56.37
C ARG A 538 -15.21 -54.15 55.28
N ALA A 539 -14.16 -54.90 54.94
CA ALA A 539 -13.13 -54.62 53.96
C ALA A 539 -13.61 -54.71 52.50
N GLY A 540 -12.83 -54.06 51.63
CA GLY A 540 -12.85 -54.11 50.18
C GLY A 540 -11.85 -53.11 49.58
N ASP A 541 -10.59 -53.30 50.00
CA ASP A 541 -9.25 -52.73 49.68
C ASP A 541 -9.06 -51.36 49.00
#